data_AF-A0A961F0D0-F1
#
_entry.id   AF-A0A961F0D0-F1
#
_cell.length_a   1.000
_cell.length_b   1.000
_cell.length_c   1.000
_cell.angle_alpha   90.00
_cell.angle_beta   90.00
_cell.angle_gamma   90.00
#
_symmetry.space_group_name_H-M   'P 1'
#
loop_
_entity.id
_entity.type
_entity.pdbx_description
1 polymer ?
#
loop_
_entity_poly.entity_id
_entity_poly.type
_entity_poly.pdbx_seq_one_letter_code
_entity_poly.pdbx_strand_id
1 'polypeptide(L)'
;IESRIDQDPEIKKDLALWNQQGSSVIRGNLLVIPIDDSILYVEPLYLQSSKSPFPELRRVIVADSSSVVMEEDLESALYTLSGSRVGSSTGGQDDSGPASAARLTQEAKAAMRAAQGAAARQDWAEFGRQMDRLQNILNRM
;
A
#
# COMPACT_ATOMS: atom_id res chain seq x y z
N ILE A 1 -1.61 -13.63 -10.28
CA ILE A 1 -1.03 -13.20 -8.99
C ILE A 1 0.48 -13.37 -8.98
N GLU A 2 1.02 -14.51 -9.44
CA GLU A 2 2.47 -14.73 -9.58
C GLU A 2 3.21 -13.59 -10.29
N SER A 3 2.69 -13.11 -11.43
CA SER A 3 3.29 -11.96 -12.12
C SER A 3 3.35 -10.68 -11.27
N ARG A 4 2.45 -10.49 -10.31
CA ARG A 4 2.47 -9.31 -9.42
C ARG A 4 3.54 -9.50 -8.33
N ILE A 5 3.64 -10.71 -7.79
CA ILE A 5 4.70 -11.10 -6.85
C ILE A 5 6.08 -10.89 -7.50
N ASP A 6 6.25 -11.33 -8.75
CA ASP A 6 7.51 -11.18 -9.51
C ASP A 6 7.82 -9.74 -9.93
N GLN A 7 6.83 -8.85 -9.92
CA GLN A 7 6.99 -7.44 -10.24
C GLN A 7 7.28 -6.58 -9.01
N ASP A 8 7.07 -7.11 -7.80
CA ASP A 8 7.33 -6.39 -6.56
C ASP A 8 8.85 -6.18 -6.37
N PRO A 9 9.32 -4.92 -6.23
CA PRO A 9 10.74 -4.62 -6.15
C PRO A 9 11.40 -5.11 -4.87
N GLU A 10 10.69 -5.14 -3.74
CA GLU A 10 11.23 -5.63 -2.46
C GLU A 10 11.36 -7.16 -2.51
N ILE A 11 10.32 -7.84 -2.99
CA ILE A 11 10.36 -9.31 -3.17
C ILE A 11 11.52 -9.70 -4.10
N LYS A 12 11.69 -9.00 -5.22
CA LYS A 12 12.80 -9.28 -6.16
C LYS A 12 14.17 -9.12 -5.53
N LYS A 13 14.36 -8.07 -4.72
CA LYS A 13 15.62 -7.79 -4.05
C LYS A 13 15.96 -8.91 -3.06
N ASP A 14 15.00 -9.32 -2.25
CA ASP A 14 15.20 -10.39 -1.26
C ASP A 14 15.48 -11.74 -1.93
N LEU A 15 14.71 -12.08 -2.98
CA LEU A 15 14.95 -13.28 -3.78
C LEU A 15 16.34 -13.29 -4.42
N ALA A 16 16.80 -12.15 -4.93
CA ALA A 16 18.13 -12.04 -5.51
C ALA A 16 19.24 -12.22 -4.45
N LEU A 17 19.07 -11.64 -3.26
CA LEU A 17 20.02 -11.78 -2.15
C LEU A 17 20.13 -13.22 -1.67
N TRP A 18 19.00 -13.91 -1.50
CA TRP A 18 19.01 -15.31 -1.06
C TRP A 18 19.66 -16.25 -2.07
N ASN A 19 19.42 -16.04 -3.35
CA ASN A 19 20.07 -16.81 -4.42
C ASN A 19 21.59 -16.57 -4.48
N GLN A 20 22.10 -15.44 -3.98
CA GLN A 20 23.54 -15.13 -3.94
C GLN A 20 24.26 -15.76 -2.74
N GLN A 21 23.57 -16.02 -1.63
CA GLN A 21 24.19 -16.52 -0.39
C GLN A 21 24.42 -18.05 -0.40
N GLY A 22 24.48 -18.68 -1.58
CA GLY A 22 24.59 -20.13 -1.70
C GLY A 22 23.36 -20.85 -1.14
N SER A 23 22.21 -20.18 -1.16
CA SER A 23 20.92 -20.74 -0.80
C SER A 23 20.01 -20.70 -2.03
N SER A 24 19.18 -21.72 -2.21
CA SER A 24 18.20 -21.76 -3.29
C SER A 24 16.83 -21.44 -2.73
N VAL A 25 16.13 -20.51 -3.37
CA VAL A 25 14.74 -20.20 -3.02
C VAL A 25 13.81 -21.20 -3.67
N ILE A 26 12.95 -21.83 -2.87
CA ILE A 26 11.92 -22.75 -3.31
C ILE A 26 10.57 -22.10 -3.02
N ARG A 27 9.80 -21.82 -4.07
CA ARG A 27 8.42 -21.38 -3.94
C ARG A 27 7.53 -22.58 -3.67
N GLY A 28 6.69 -22.48 -2.64
CA GLY A 28 5.70 -23.51 -2.32
C GLY A 28 4.47 -23.42 -3.21
N ASN A 29 3.44 -24.19 -2.84
CA ASN A 29 2.17 -24.16 -3.55
C ASN A 29 1.40 -22.88 -3.23
N LEU A 30 0.83 -22.26 -4.27
CA LEU A 30 -0.13 -21.16 -4.11
C LEU A 30 -1.45 -21.70 -3.56
N LEU A 31 -1.82 -21.23 -2.37
CA LEU A 31 -3.09 -21.53 -1.72
C LEU A 31 -4.07 -20.38 -1.99
N VAL A 32 -5.26 -20.73 -2.45
CA VAL A 32 -6.34 -19.78 -2.73
C VAL A 32 -7.47 -20.03 -1.73
N ILE A 33 -7.69 -19.08 -0.83
CA ILE A 33 -8.60 -19.24 0.29
C ILE A 33 -9.70 -18.17 0.17
N PRO A 34 -10.96 -18.56 -0.09
CA PRO A 34 -12.07 -17.62 -0.04
C PRO A 34 -12.40 -17.27 1.42
N ILE A 35 -12.59 -15.99 1.70
CA ILE A 35 -12.98 -15.45 3.01
C ILE A 35 -14.08 -14.41 2.78
N ASP A 36 -15.31 -14.73 3.20
CA ASP A 36 -16.51 -13.92 2.94
C ASP A 36 -16.61 -13.52 1.45
N ASP A 37 -16.54 -12.21 1.16
CA ASP A 37 -16.62 -11.63 -0.18
C ASP A 37 -15.24 -11.39 -0.83
N SER A 38 -14.18 -12.01 -0.30
CA SER A 38 -12.79 -11.81 -0.73
C SER A 38 -12.05 -13.11 -1.00
N ILE A 39 -10.99 -13.04 -1.80
CA ILE A 39 -10.08 -14.17 -2.07
C ILE A 39 -8.69 -13.80 -1.56
N LEU A 40 -8.15 -14.64 -0.68
CA LEU A 40 -6.80 -14.54 -0.16
C LEU A 40 -5.88 -15.51 -0.89
N TYR A 41 -4.76 -15.01 -1.35
CA TYR A 41 -3.70 -15.79 -2.00
C TYR A 41 -2.53 -15.91 -1.03
N VAL A 42 -2.08 -17.13 -0.74
CA VAL A 42 -0.97 -17.38 0.19
C VAL A 42 0.05 -18.29 -0.50
N GLU A 43 1.30 -17.85 -0.57
CA GLU A 43 2.40 -18.61 -1.14
C GLU A 43 3.56 -18.66 -0.13
N PRO A 44 3.90 -19.83 0.43
CA PRO A 44 5.03 -19.97 1.35
C PRO A 44 6.35 -19.99 0.56
N LEU A 45 7.36 -19.32 1.09
CA LEU A 45 8.69 -19.27 0.52
C LEU A 45 9.68 -20.02 1.40
N TYR A 46 10.28 -21.05 0.85
CA TYR A 46 11.29 -21.85 1.52
C TYR A 46 12.68 -21.50 1.04
N LEU A 47 13.66 -21.62 1.93
CA LEU A 47 15.06 -21.46 1.61
C LEU A 47 15.78 -22.78 1.89
N GLN A 48 16.51 -23.26 0.90
CA GLN A 48 17.35 -24.45 1.01
C GLN A 48 18.80 -24.02 1.00
N SER A 49 19.55 -24.37 2.05
CA SER A 49 20.98 -24.07 2.10
C SER A 49 21.78 -25.11 1.30
N SER A 50 22.87 -24.71 0.66
CA SER A 50 23.82 -25.68 0.06
C SER A 50 24.41 -26.67 1.09
N LYS A 51 24.37 -26.34 2.39
CA LYS A 51 24.92 -27.16 3.47
C LYS A 51 23.89 -28.09 4.13
N SER A 52 22.60 -27.81 3.97
CA SER A 52 21.52 -28.57 4.60
C SER A 52 20.44 -28.87 3.57
N PRO A 53 20.10 -30.14 3.32
CA PRO A 53 19.13 -30.50 2.29
C PRO A 53 17.69 -30.16 2.67
N PHE A 54 17.42 -29.81 3.94
CA PHE A 54 16.07 -29.52 4.42
C PHE A 54 15.66 -28.08 4.08
N PRO A 55 14.55 -27.86 3.35
CA PRO A 55 13.99 -26.53 3.11
C PRO A 55 13.39 -25.96 4.40
N GLU A 56 13.73 -24.73 4.73
CA GLU A 56 13.18 -24.00 5.88
C GLU A 56 12.23 -22.91 5.39
N LEU A 57 11.07 -22.76 6.04
CA LEU A 57 10.17 -21.65 5.75
C LEU A 57 10.85 -20.34 6.18
N ARG A 58 10.98 -19.39 5.24
CA ARG A 58 11.62 -18.09 5.50
C ARG A 58 10.68 -16.91 5.42
N ARG A 59 9.71 -16.96 4.51
CA ARG A 59 8.71 -15.92 4.33
C ARG A 59 7.38 -16.52 3.90
N VAL A 60 6.33 -15.75 4.11
CA VAL A 60 5.00 -16.01 3.57
C VAL A 60 4.60 -14.81 2.74
N ILE A 61 4.25 -15.06 1.48
CA ILE A 61 3.71 -14.04 0.58
C ILE A 61 2.20 -14.15 0.68
N VAL A 62 1.55 -13.03 1.00
CA VAL A 62 0.09 -12.95 1.08
C VAL A 62 -0.37 -11.83 0.15
N ALA A 63 -1.41 -12.12 -0.62
CA ALA A 63 -1.96 -11.16 -1.54
C ALA A 63 -3.48 -11.21 -1.58
N ASP A 64 -4.06 -10.07 -1.96
CA ASP A 64 -5.45 -9.97 -2.37
C ASP A 64 -5.54 -9.42 -3.81
N SER A 65 -6.74 -9.02 -4.23
CA SER A 65 -6.97 -8.43 -5.56
C SER A 65 -6.13 -7.18 -5.83
N SER A 66 -5.78 -6.40 -4.80
CA SER A 66 -5.20 -5.06 -4.90
C SER A 66 -3.76 -4.97 -4.45
N SER A 67 -3.35 -5.79 -3.48
CA SER A 67 -2.06 -5.67 -2.78
C SER A 67 -1.36 -7.02 -2.64
N VAL A 68 -0.04 -6.97 -2.53
CA VAL A 68 0.86 -8.11 -2.29
C VAL A 68 1.79 -7.69 -1.18
N VAL A 69 1.99 -8.56 -0.19
CA VAL A 69 2.92 -8.34 0.92
C VAL A 69 3.72 -9.61 1.18
N MET A 70 4.93 -9.46 1.68
CA MET A 70 5.81 -10.57 2.03
C MET A 70 6.36 -10.33 3.44
N GLU A 71 6.08 -11.24 4.37
CA GLU A 71 6.51 -11.14 5.77
C GLU A 71 7.08 -12.46 6.28
N GLU A 72 7.62 -12.47 7.51
CA GLU A 72 8.23 -13.66 8.12
C GLU A 72 7.20 -14.75 8.46
N ASP A 73 6.01 -14.33 8.85
CA ASP A 73 4.91 -15.19 9.26
C ASP A 73 3.57 -14.73 8.64
N LEU A 74 2.59 -15.61 8.71
CA LEU A 74 1.26 -15.36 8.15
C LEU A 74 0.52 -14.24 8.90
N GLU A 75 0.72 -14.12 10.21
CA GLU A 75 0.01 -13.15 11.06
C GLU A 75 0.43 -11.71 10.71
N SER A 76 1.74 -11.47 10.66
CA SER A 76 2.37 -10.24 10.23
C SER A 76 1.97 -9.89 8.81
N ALA A 77 1.98 -10.86 7.88
CA ALA A 77 1.53 -10.64 6.51
C ALA A 77 0.07 -10.18 6.45
N LEU A 78 -0.82 -10.82 7.21
CA LEU A 78 -2.22 -10.42 7.27
C LEU A 78 -2.41 -9.03 7.88
N TYR A 79 -1.63 -8.72 8.92
CA TYR A 79 -1.65 -7.40 9.56
C TYR A 79 -1.20 -6.31 8.57
N THR A 80 -0.05 -6.49 7.91
CA THR A 80 0.48 -5.57 6.90
C THR A 80 -0.45 -5.42 5.70
N LEU A 81 -1.06 -6.53 5.24
CA LEU A 81 -2.05 -6.50 4.14
C LEU A 81 -3.29 -5.71 4.53
N SER A 82 -3.79 -5.89 5.76
CA SER A 82 -4.95 -5.14 6.27
C SER A 82 -4.63 -3.64 6.45
N GLY A 83 -3.43 -3.30 6.90
CA GLY A 83 -2.95 -1.91 6.98
C GLY A 83 -2.81 -1.27 5.60
N SER A 84 -2.39 -2.04 4.60
CA SER A 84 -2.31 -1.57 3.20
C SER A 84 -3.68 -1.29 2.59
N ARG A 85 -4.76 -1.95 3.04
CA ARG A 85 -6.15 -1.61 2.65
C ARG A 85 -6.56 -0.22 3.12
N VAL A 86 -6.07 0.22 4.28
CA VAL A 86 -6.34 1.57 4.81
C VAL A 86 -5.63 2.66 3.98
N GLY A 87 -4.52 2.31 3.30
CA GLY A 87 -3.81 3.19 2.36
C GLY A 87 -4.28 3.11 0.91
N SER A 88 -5.14 2.14 0.56
CA SER A 88 -5.54 1.85 -0.83
C SER A 88 -6.95 2.36 -1.18
N SER A 89 -7.47 3.35 -0.47
CA SER A 89 -8.58 4.18 -0.97
C SER A 89 -8.05 5.14 -2.03
N THR A 90 -7.90 4.66 -3.26
CA THR A 90 -7.52 5.47 -4.40
C THR A 90 -8.70 6.37 -4.83
N GLY A 91 -8.50 7.67 -4.69
CA GLY A 91 -9.26 8.72 -5.35
C GLY A 91 -8.33 9.78 -5.92
N GLY A 92 -7.81 9.55 -7.13
CA GLY A 92 -7.34 10.61 -8.03
C GLY A 92 -5.83 10.84 -8.14
N GLN A 93 -5.33 10.63 -9.37
CA GLN A 93 -4.16 11.28 -9.99
C GLN A 93 -3.80 12.67 -9.39
N ASP A 94 -2.52 12.84 -9.02
CA ASP A 94 -1.58 13.72 -9.74
C ASP A 94 -0.17 13.73 -9.10
N ASP A 95 0.86 13.50 -9.92
CA ASP A 95 2.26 13.93 -9.79
C ASP A 95 2.87 14.05 -8.36
N SER A 96 3.45 12.95 -7.86
CA SER A 96 4.24 12.95 -6.62
C SER A 96 5.67 13.46 -6.87
N GLY A 97 5.80 14.79 -6.92
CA GLY A 97 7.02 15.50 -6.55
C GLY A 97 6.79 16.31 -5.26
N PRO A 98 7.83 16.62 -4.46
CA PRO A 98 7.69 17.45 -3.25
C PRO A 98 7.11 18.86 -3.53
N ALA A 99 7.10 19.29 -4.79
CA ALA A 99 6.47 20.52 -5.25
C ALA A 99 4.91 20.46 -5.25
N SER A 100 4.31 19.28 -5.42
CA SER A 100 2.85 19.11 -5.55
C SER A 100 2.15 19.14 -4.19
N ALA A 101 2.70 18.44 -3.20
CA ALA A 101 2.22 18.47 -1.82
C ALA A 101 2.31 19.90 -1.22
N ALA A 102 3.37 20.64 -1.55
CA ALA A 102 3.53 22.03 -1.15
C ALA A 102 2.46 22.96 -1.77
N ARG A 103 2.11 22.75 -3.06
CA ARG A 103 1.03 23.50 -3.73
C ARG A 103 -0.35 23.20 -3.15
N LEU A 104 -0.67 21.92 -2.92
CA LEU A 104 -1.95 21.51 -2.31
C LEU A 104 -2.11 22.06 -0.89
N THR A 105 -1.03 22.02 -0.09
CA THR A 105 -1.01 22.62 1.25
C THR A 105 -1.20 24.14 1.21
N GLN A 106 -0.63 24.81 0.20
CA GLN A 106 -0.78 26.26 0.04
C GLN A 106 -2.20 26.65 -0.39
N GLU A 107 -2.81 25.89 -1.30
CA GLU A 107 -4.18 26.11 -1.77
C GLU A 107 -5.21 25.84 -0.66
N ALA A 108 -5.04 24.77 0.13
CA ALA A 108 -5.88 24.49 1.30
C ALA A 108 -5.82 25.62 2.34
N LYS A 109 -4.62 26.15 2.64
CA LYS A 109 -4.46 27.30 3.56
C LYS A 109 -5.13 28.57 3.04
N ALA A 110 -5.16 28.78 1.72
CA ALA A 110 -5.81 29.93 1.11
C ALA A 110 -7.34 29.82 1.18
N ALA A 111 -7.90 28.64 0.88
CA ALA A 111 -9.33 28.36 0.98
C ALA A 111 -9.84 28.53 2.43
N MET A 112 -9.08 28.05 3.42
CA MET A 112 -9.44 28.20 4.83
C MET A 112 -9.47 29.66 5.30
N ARG A 113 -8.53 30.50 4.85
CA ARG A 113 -8.55 31.95 5.15
C ARG A 113 -9.72 32.67 4.48
N ALA A 114 -10.04 32.32 3.23
CA ALA A 114 -11.19 32.87 2.53
C ALA A 114 -12.51 32.50 3.24
N ALA A 115 -12.64 31.25 3.69
CA ALA A 115 -13.77 30.80 4.50
C ALA A 115 -13.87 31.58 5.82
N GLN A 116 -12.76 31.74 6.57
CA GLN A 116 -12.75 32.54 7.80
C GLN A 116 -13.16 34.01 7.57
N GLY A 117 -12.73 34.60 6.45
CA GLY A 117 -13.13 35.95 6.06
C GLY A 117 -14.61 36.07 5.71
N ALA A 118 -15.19 35.07 5.03
CA ALA A 118 -16.62 35.00 4.73
C ALA A 118 -17.47 34.81 5.99
N ALA A 119 -17.00 33.95 6.91
CA ALA A 119 -17.64 33.76 8.23
C ALA A 119 -17.64 35.04 9.06
N ALA A 120 -16.54 35.81 9.04
CA ALA A 120 -16.47 37.12 9.72
C ALA A 120 -17.40 38.17 9.10
N ARG A 121 -17.76 38.02 7.81
CA ARG A 121 -18.70 38.90 7.09
C ARG A 121 -20.15 38.41 7.14
N GLN A 122 -20.44 37.35 7.90
CA GLN A 122 -21.74 36.65 7.93
C GLN A 122 -22.23 36.17 6.56
N ASP A 123 -21.34 36.02 5.58
CA ASP A 123 -21.65 35.53 4.25
C ASP A 123 -21.53 33.99 4.21
N TRP A 124 -22.59 33.34 4.69
CA TRP A 124 -22.66 31.89 4.81
C TRP A 124 -22.67 31.17 3.45
N ALA A 125 -23.08 31.86 2.37
CA ALA A 125 -23.11 31.29 1.03
C ALA A 125 -21.70 31.20 0.42
N GLU A 126 -20.88 32.24 0.59
CA GLU A 126 -19.44 32.20 0.27
C GLU A 126 -18.71 31.16 1.11
N PHE A 127 -19.01 31.10 2.42
CA PHE A 127 -18.39 30.14 3.33
C PHE A 127 -18.61 28.68 2.91
N GLY A 128 -19.86 28.31 2.56
CA GLY A 128 -20.19 26.96 2.09
C GLY A 128 -19.38 26.57 0.85
N ARG A 129 -19.29 27.46 -0.15
CA ARG A 129 -18.51 27.21 -1.37
C ARG A 129 -17.02 27.01 -1.10
N GLN A 130 -16.45 27.77 -0.17
CA GLN A 130 -15.04 27.62 0.21
C GLN A 130 -14.79 26.34 1.01
N MET A 131 -15.76 25.92 1.83
CA MET A 131 -15.68 24.66 2.59
C MET A 131 -15.74 23.44 1.67
N ASP A 132 -16.61 23.45 0.66
CA ASP A 132 -16.70 22.39 -0.35
C ASP A 132 -15.39 22.29 -1.16
N ARG A 133 -14.79 23.44 -1.48
CA ARG A 133 -13.49 23.49 -2.16
C ARG A 133 -12.36 22.93 -1.29
N LEU A 134 -12.38 23.23 0.01
CA LEU A 134 -11.41 22.68 0.97
C LEU A 134 -11.55 21.15 1.10
N GLN A 135 -12.78 20.63 1.19
CA GLN A 135 -13.02 19.18 1.21
C GLN A 135 -12.49 18.49 -0.05
N ASN A 136 -12.76 19.06 -1.23
CA ASN A 136 -12.24 18.50 -2.48
C ASN A 136 -10.71 18.49 -2.56
N ILE A 137 -10.02 19.51 -2.02
CA ILE A 137 -8.55 19.56 -1.99
C ILE A 137 -8.00 18.52 -1.01
N LEU A 138 -8.61 18.37 0.16
CA LEU A 138 -8.18 17.41 1.17
C LEU A 138 -8.42 15.95 0.74
N ASN A 139 -9.47 15.70 -0.06
CA ASN A 139 -9.74 14.37 -0.61
C ASN A 139 -8.79 13.97 -1.75
N ARG A 140 -8.00 14.93 -2.28
CA ARG A 140 -6.96 14.70 -3.30
C ARG A 140 -5.54 14.63 -2.72
N MET A 141 -5.39 14.77 -1.41
CA MET A 141 -4.11 14.72 -0.70
C MET A 141 -3.96 13.37 0.00
#